data_AF-A0A850MGQ9-F1
#
_entry.id   AF-A0A850MGQ9-F1
#
_cell.length_a   1.000
_cell.length_b   1.000
_cell.length_c   1.000
_cell.angle_alpha   90.00
_cell.angle_beta   90.00
_cell.angle_gamma   90.00
#
_symmetry.space_group_name_H-M   'P 1'
#
loop_
_entity.id
_entity.type
_entity.pdbx_description
1 polymer ?
#
loop_
_entity_poly.entity_id
_entity_poly.type
_entity_poly.pdbx_seq_one_letter_code
_entity_poly.pdbx_strand_id
1 'polypeptide(L)'
;MELKEREEKIIETLSHCSDFGDPREYYKELIELRKQAKMNKNFEFLTEIMRALGNKDRFIIVDMLRQKDRCICELEVLLDKSQGAVSRQLKILEESNLIKGWKQGKFTHYSLVKPIFEKFLNIISNWSEKTTNWFGELPVVSEI
;
A
#
# COMPACT_ATOMS: atom_id res chain seq x y z
N MET A 1 -12.24 -27.01 -13.14
CA MET A 1 -13.45 -26.18 -13.20
C MET A 1 -13.30 -25.26 -14.39
N GLU A 2 -14.03 -25.54 -15.47
CA GLU A 2 -14.01 -24.72 -16.67
C GLU A 2 -14.53 -23.30 -16.36
N LEU A 3 -14.04 -22.28 -17.08
CA LEU A 3 -14.39 -20.88 -16.81
C LEU A 3 -15.91 -20.62 -16.79
N LYS A 4 -16.67 -21.32 -17.64
CA LYS A 4 -18.13 -21.25 -17.73
C LYS A 4 -18.84 -21.83 -16.50
N GLU A 5 -18.33 -22.93 -15.97
CA GLU A 5 -18.89 -23.59 -14.78
C GLU A 5 -18.74 -22.71 -13.53
N ARG A 6 -17.61 -22.00 -13.42
CA ARG A 6 -17.38 -21.03 -12.34
C ARG A 6 -18.30 -19.81 -12.44
N GLU A 7 -18.55 -19.32 -13.65
CA GLU A 7 -19.44 -18.17 -13.90
C GLU A 7 -20.87 -18.48 -13.48
N GLU A 8 -21.45 -19.58 -13.96
CA GLU A 8 -22.84 -19.95 -13.62
C GLU A 8 -23.02 -20.15 -12.11
N LYS A 9 -22.07 -20.79 -11.43
CA LYS A 9 -22.10 -20.94 -9.97
C LYS A 9 -22.11 -19.59 -9.23
N ILE A 10 -21.35 -18.61 -9.72
CA ILE A 10 -21.32 -17.27 -9.10
C ILE A 10 -22.66 -16.56 -9.34
N ILE A 11 -23.21 -16.63 -10.56
CA ILE A 11 -24.52 -16.04 -10.89
C ILE A 11 -25.63 -16.63 -10.01
N GLU A 12 -25.65 -17.96 -9.84
CA GLU A 12 -26.58 -18.64 -8.94
C GLU A 12 -26.39 -18.18 -7.49
N THR A 13 -25.16 -17.98 -7.03
CA THR A 13 -24.94 -17.45 -5.68
C THR A 13 -25.46 -16.01 -5.56
N LEU A 14 -25.19 -15.17 -6.57
CA LEU A 14 -25.63 -13.78 -6.62
C LEU A 14 -27.16 -13.66 -6.66
N SER A 15 -27.90 -14.62 -7.24
CA SER A 15 -29.37 -14.57 -7.23
C SER A 15 -29.99 -14.68 -5.83
N HIS A 16 -29.19 -15.00 -4.81
CA HIS A 16 -29.63 -15.04 -3.41
C HIS A 16 -29.27 -13.76 -2.64
N CYS A 17 -28.61 -12.79 -3.26
CA CYS A 17 -28.29 -11.49 -2.65
C CYS A 17 -29.39 -10.47 -2.91
N SER A 18 -29.67 -9.59 -1.93
CA SER A 18 -30.74 -8.58 -2.00
C SER A 18 -30.31 -7.24 -2.61
N ASP A 19 -29.04 -7.09 -2.98
CA ASP A 19 -28.41 -5.77 -3.08
C ASP A 19 -28.37 -5.21 -4.51
N PHE A 20 -28.90 -5.95 -5.49
CA PHE A 20 -28.87 -5.60 -6.91
C PHE A 20 -30.05 -6.20 -7.68
N GLY A 21 -30.26 -5.71 -8.90
CA GLY A 21 -31.33 -6.18 -9.80
C GLY A 21 -31.03 -7.55 -10.41
N ASP A 22 -30.68 -7.60 -11.70
CA ASP A 22 -30.40 -8.86 -12.37
C ASP A 22 -28.99 -9.40 -12.01
N PRO A 23 -28.86 -10.64 -11.51
CA PRO A 23 -27.57 -11.22 -11.13
C PRO A 23 -26.57 -11.38 -12.29
N ARG A 24 -27.04 -11.59 -13.52
CA ARG A 24 -26.17 -11.72 -14.70
C ARG A 24 -25.65 -10.37 -15.15
N GLU A 25 -26.50 -9.33 -15.13
CA GLU A 25 -26.09 -7.95 -15.39
C GLU A 25 -25.09 -7.48 -14.34
N TYR A 26 -25.37 -7.70 -13.05
CA TYR A 26 -24.43 -7.36 -11.98
C TYR A 26 -23.11 -8.12 -12.10
N TYR A 27 -23.13 -9.41 -12.46
CA TYR A 27 -21.90 -10.16 -12.71
C TYR A 27 -21.05 -9.54 -13.84
N LYS A 28 -21.66 -9.02 -14.91
CA LYS A 28 -20.96 -8.28 -15.98
C LYS A 28 -20.35 -6.98 -15.44
N GLU A 29 -21.08 -6.23 -14.62
CA GLU A 29 -20.56 -5.03 -13.95
C GLU A 29 -19.33 -5.36 -13.08
N LEU A 30 -19.39 -6.44 -12.29
CA LEU A 30 -18.28 -6.92 -11.49
C LEU A 30 -17.05 -7.30 -12.34
N ILE A 31 -17.25 -7.84 -13.54
CA ILE A 31 -16.15 -8.10 -14.48
C ILE A 31 -15.50 -6.80 -14.94
N GLU A 32 -16.29 -5.78 -15.30
CA GLU A 32 -15.74 -4.49 -15.72
C GLU A 32 -15.02 -3.78 -14.57
N LEU A 33 -15.60 -3.78 -13.36
CA LEU A 33 -14.94 -3.28 -12.15
C LEU A 33 -13.61 -4.01 -11.88
N ARG A 34 -13.59 -5.34 -12.01
CA ARG A 34 -12.36 -6.13 -11.87
C ARG A 34 -11.29 -5.72 -12.88
N LYS A 35 -11.66 -5.49 -14.15
CA LYS A 35 -10.73 -5.05 -15.19
C LYS A 35 -10.15 -3.68 -14.86
N GLN A 36 -11.00 -2.73 -14.46
CA GLN A 36 -10.58 -1.39 -14.05
C GLN A 36 -9.63 -1.42 -12.85
N ALA A 37 -9.97 -2.20 -11.81
CA ALA A 37 -9.13 -2.36 -10.63
C ALA A 37 -7.76 -2.95 -10.96
N LYS A 38 -7.71 -3.99 -11.82
CA LYS A 38 -6.44 -4.59 -12.26
C LYS A 38 -5.58 -3.66 -13.12
N MET A 39 -6.19 -2.74 -13.87
CA MET A 39 -5.47 -1.82 -14.75
C MET A 39 -4.99 -0.54 -14.04
N ASN A 40 -5.33 -0.38 -12.75
CA ASN A 40 -4.96 0.81 -12.00
C ASN A 40 -3.47 0.79 -11.64
N LYS A 41 -2.65 1.44 -12.48
CA LYS A 41 -1.20 1.55 -12.31
C LYS A 41 -0.78 2.20 -10.98
N ASN A 42 -1.66 3.00 -10.36
CA ASN A 42 -1.36 3.58 -9.05
C ASN A 42 -1.30 2.51 -7.96
N PHE A 43 -2.02 1.39 -8.09
CA PHE A 43 -2.02 0.32 -7.08
C PHE A 43 -0.68 -0.40 -7.01
N GLU A 44 0.02 -0.60 -8.12
CA GLU A 44 1.37 -1.18 -8.11
C GLU A 44 2.34 -0.29 -7.31
N PHE A 45 2.35 1.01 -7.60
CA PHE A 45 3.16 1.98 -6.88
C PHE A 45 2.81 2.05 -5.38
N LEU A 46 1.52 2.18 -5.04
CA LEU A 46 1.08 2.21 -3.63
C LEU A 46 1.48 0.93 -2.89
N THR A 47 1.29 -0.24 -3.51
CA THR A 47 1.63 -1.53 -2.91
C THR A 47 3.13 -1.64 -2.63
N GLU A 48 3.98 -1.15 -3.55
CA GLU A 48 5.42 -1.12 -3.35
C GLU A 48 5.82 -0.24 -2.16
N ILE A 49 5.33 1.01 -2.12
CA ILE A 49 5.62 1.95 -1.04
C ILE A 49 5.08 1.44 0.30
N MET A 50 3.83 0.95 0.34
CA MET A 50 3.22 0.43 1.57
C MET A 50 3.94 -0.82 2.09
N ARG A 51 4.41 -1.70 1.21
CA ARG A 51 5.21 -2.88 1.61
C ARG A 51 6.58 -2.46 2.18
N ALA A 52 7.20 -1.44 1.58
CA ALA A 52 8.42 -0.86 2.13
C ALA A 52 8.17 -0.17 3.48
N LEU A 53 7.04 0.49 3.69
CA LEU A 53 6.71 1.14 4.96
C LEU A 53 6.07 0.22 6.01
N GLY A 54 5.58 -0.96 5.61
CA GLY A 54 4.87 -1.94 6.45
C GLY A 54 5.75 -2.69 7.45
N ASN A 55 6.73 -2.01 8.04
CA ASN A 55 7.59 -2.50 9.11
C ASN A 55 7.95 -1.35 10.05
N LYS A 56 7.83 -1.62 11.35
CA LYS A 56 8.03 -0.62 12.41
C LYS A 56 9.42 0.04 12.36
N ASP A 57 10.49 -0.73 12.18
CA ASP A 57 11.86 -0.19 12.13
C ASP A 57 12.05 0.74 10.93
N ARG A 58 11.53 0.35 9.76
CA ARG A 58 11.61 1.17 8.55
C ARG A 58 10.83 2.48 8.70
N PHE A 59 9.69 2.44 9.37
CA PHE A 59 8.92 3.64 9.67
C PHE A 59 9.67 4.56 10.64
N ILE A 60 10.33 4.00 11.66
CA ILE A 60 11.20 4.77 12.56
C ILE A 60 12.35 5.41 11.78
N ILE A 61 13.03 4.67 10.90
CA ILE A 61 14.10 5.24 10.04
C ILE A 61 13.57 6.42 9.24
N VAL A 62 12.41 6.27 8.58
CA VAL A 62 11.80 7.34 7.78
C VAL A 62 11.49 8.57 8.65
N ASP A 63 10.91 8.41 9.84
CA ASP A 63 10.64 9.54 10.74
C ASP A 63 11.94 10.21 11.26
N MET A 64 12.99 9.42 11.53
CA MET A 64 14.28 9.97 11.95
C MET A 64 14.97 10.74 10.83
N LEU A 65 14.85 10.27 9.58
CA LEU A 65 15.38 10.94 8.39
C LEU A 65 14.56 12.18 7.98
N ARG A 66 13.27 12.22 8.33
CA ARG A 66 12.42 13.41 8.15
C ARG A 66 12.95 14.63 8.90
N GLN A 67 13.59 14.40 10.04
CA GLN A 67 14.11 15.47 10.91
C GLN A 67 15.48 15.97 10.44
N LYS A 68 16.33 15.05 9.97
CA LYS A 68 17.72 15.31 9.58
C LYS A 68 18.26 14.13 8.77
N ASP A 69 19.14 14.38 7.82
CA ASP A 69 19.95 13.34 7.18
C ASP A 69 20.88 12.67 8.21
N ARG A 70 20.96 11.33 8.21
CA ARG A 70 21.69 10.56 9.23
C ARG A 70 22.61 9.51 8.64
N CYS A 71 23.74 9.27 9.32
CA CYS A 71 24.58 8.11 9.03
C CYS A 71 23.97 6.82 9.59
N ILE A 72 24.42 5.67 9.09
CA ILE A 72 24.07 4.37 9.68
C ILE A 72 24.42 4.27 11.18
N CYS A 73 25.51 4.93 11.61
CA CYS A 73 25.91 5.01 13.01
C CYS A 73 24.88 5.67 13.91
N GLU A 74 24.27 6.78 13.47
CA GLU A 74 23.20 7.46 14.20
C GLU A 74 21.95 6.57 14.24
N LEU A 75 21.62 5.90 13.14
CA LEU A 75 20.46 5.02 13.04
C LEU A 75 20.60 3.75 13.90
N GLU A 76 21.82 3.22 14.06
CA GLU A 76 22.13 2.12 14.97
C GLU A 76 21.69 2.44 16.41
N VAL A 77 22.07 3.62 16.89
CA VAL A 77 21.72 4.11 18.22
C VAL A 77 20.22 4.37 18.34
N LEU A 78 19.60 4.98 17.32
CA LEU A 78 18.17 5.33 17.35
C LEU A 78 17.25 4.11 17.28
N LEU A 79 17.70 3.02 16.63
CA LEU A 79 16.92 1.79 16.51
C LEU A 79 17.25 0.76 17.60
N ASP A 80 18.34 0.94 18.35
CA ASP A 80 18.90 -0.05 19.28
C ASP A 80 19.12 -1.42 18.60
N LYS A 81 19.76 -1.39 17.43
CA LYS A 81 19.99 -2.58 16.59
C LYS A 81 21.35 -2.50 15.93
N SER A 82 21.98 -3.65 15.71
CA SER A 82 23.27 -3.72 15.02
C SER A 82 23.23 -3.09 13.63
N GLN A 83 24.37 -2.54 13.18
CA GLN A 83 24.47 -1.97 11.82
C GLN A 83 24.08 -2.95 10.71
N GLY A 84 24.32 -4.25 10.88
CA GLY A 84 23.87 -5.26 9.90
C GLY A 84 22.35 -5.32 9.78
N ALA A 85 21.63 -5.24 10.91
CA ALA A 85 20.17 -5.20 10.92
C ALA A 85 19.63 -3.89 10.33
N VAL A 86 20.23 -2.75 10.68
CA VAL A 86 19.85 -1.43 10.15
C VAL A 86 20.14 -1.34 8.65
N SER A 87 21.29 -1.82 8.19
CA SER A 87 21.67 -1.85 6.77
C SER A 87 20.68 -2.63 5.92
N ARG A 88 20.15 -3.76 6.43
CA ARG A 88 19.10 -4.52 5.74
C ARG A 88 17.82 -3.68 5.56
N GLN A 89 17.42 -2.91 6.56
CA GLN A 89 16.24 -2.04 6.46
C GLN A 89 16.47 -0.88 5.50
N LEU A 90 17.65 -0.25 5.56
CA LEU A 90 18.06 0.82 4.65
C LEU A 90 18.07 0.34 3.20
N LYS A 91 18.60 -0.86 2.92
CA LYS A 91 18.61 -1.44 1.59
C LYS A 91 17.20 -1.59 1.01
N ILE A 92 16.24 -2.08 1.81
CA ILE A 92 14.84 -2.21 1.38
C ILE A 92 14.24 -0.82 1.06
N LEU A 93 14.53 0.17 1.89
CA LEU A 93 14.07 1.55 1.66
C LEU A 93 14.70 2.17 0.41
N GLU A 94 15.99 1.94 0.16
CA GLU A 94 16.69 2.39 -1.06
C GLU A 94 16.14 1.70 -2.31
N GLU A 95 15.91 0.38 -2.27
CA GLU A 95 15.33 -0.39 -3.38
C GLU A 95 13.92 0.11 -3.74
N SER A 96 13.16 0.61 -2.76
CA SER A 96 11.86 1.25 -2.97
C SER A 96 11.92 2.74 -3.34
N ASN A 97 13.13 3.29 -3.52
CA ASN A 97 13.40 4.71 -3.79
C ASN A 97 12.89 5.69 -2.73
N LEU A 98 12.55 5.23 -1.52
CA LEU A 98 12.08 6.09 -0.43
C LEU A 98 13.21 6.90 0.19
N ILE A 99 14.43 6.36 0.16
CA ILE A 99 15.64 7.03 0.64
C ILE A 99 16.74 6.96 -0.41
N LYS A 100 17.74 7.84 -0.27
CA LYS A 100 18.99 7.78 -1.03
C LYS A 100 20.18 7.81 -0.08
N GLY A 101 21.16 6.94 -0.31
CA GLY A 101 22.44 6.94 0.36
C GLY A 101 23.53 7.68 -0.43
N TRP A 102 24.45 8.36 0.26
CA TRP A 102 25.70 8.86 -0.32
C TRP A 102 26.84 8.77 0.67
N LYS A 103 28.07 8.67 0.17
CA LYS A 103 29.27 8.69 1.02
C LYS A 103 29.62 10.12 1.41
N GLN A 104 29.86 10.34 2.69
CA GLN A 104 30.39 11.57 3.24
C GLN A 104 31.51 11.23 4.23
N GLY A 105 32.75 11.45 3.81
CA GLY A 105 33.92 10.99 4.54
C GLY A 105 33.96 9.47 4.68
N LYS A 106 34.02 8.97 5.91
CA LYS A 106 34.08 7.53 6.20
C LYS A 106 32.71 6.84 6.25
N PHE A 107 31.62 7.61 6.33
CA PHE A 107 30.28 7.07 6.58
C PHE A 107 29.35 7.28 5.39
N THR A 108 28.35 6.41 5.26
CA THR A 108 27.24 6.60 4.33
C THR A 108 26.10 7.29 5.07
N HIS A 109 25.63 8.40 4.52
CA HIS A 109 24.49 9.18 5.00
C HIS A 109 23.27 8.89 4.14
N TYR A 110 22.10 9.00 4.75
CA TYR A 110 20.81 8.74 4.11
C TYR A 110 19.89 9.94 4.25
N SER A 111 19.04 10.15 3.24
CA SER A 111 18.02 11.20 3.19
C SER A 111 16.75 10.68 2.53
N LEU A 112 15.60 11.27 2.86
CA LEU A 112 14.33 10.97 2.20
C LEU A 112 14.32 11.49 0.76
N VAL A 113 13.68 10.74 -0.14
CA VAL A 113 13.44 11.18 -1.52
C VAL A 113 12.07 11.87 -1.59
N LYS A 114 12.07 13.18 -1.32
CA LYS A 114 10.86 14.02 -1.25
C LYS A 114 9.84 13.81 -2.41
N PRO A 115 10.25 13.76 -3.70
CA PRO A 115 9.30 13.58 -4.80
C PRO A 115 8.49 12.28 -4.73
N ILE A 116 9.06 11.21 -4.16
CA ILE A 116 8.37 9.91 -4.02
C ILE A 116 7.26 10.02 -2.96
N PHE A 117 7.53 10.70 -1.85
CA PHE A 117 6.52 10.95 -0.82
C PHE A 117 5.42 11.89 -1.31
N GLU A 118 5.75 12.94 -2.05
CA GLU A 118 4.75 13.83 -2.66
C GLU A 118 3.82 13.07 -3.61
N LYS A 119 4.39 12.21 -4.47
CA LYS A 119 3.60 11.34 -5.35
C LYS A 119 2.71 10.38 -4.56
N PHE A 120 3.23 9.75 -3.50
CA PHE A 120 2.48 8.86 -2.63
C PHE A 120 1.29 9.56 -1.97
N LEU A 121 1.53 10.73 -1.36
CA LEU A 121 0.49 11.54 -0.74
C LEU A 121 -0.56 11.97 -1.74
N ASN A 122 -0.17 12.47 -2.91
CA ASN A 122 -1.10 12.86 -3.96
C ASN A 122 -2.01 11.69 -4.39
N ILE A 123 -1.46 10.49 -4.59
CA ILE A 123 -2.26 9.33 -4.98
C ILE A 123 -3.22 8.91 -3.86
N ILE A 124 -2.77 8.82 -2.62
CA ILE A 124 -3.62 8.42 -1.49
C ILE A 124 -4.71 9.45 -1.22
N SER A 125 -4.39 10.75 -1.23
CA SER A 125 -5.38 11.80 -1.02
C SER A 125 -6.48 11.73 -2.09
N ASN A 126 -6.10 11.62 -3.36
CA ASN A 126 -7.05 11.45 -4.47
C ASN A 126 -7.91 10.18 -4.34
N TRP A 127 -7.34 9.09 -3.81
CA TRP A 127 -8.09 7.86 -3.55
C TRP A 127 -9.07 8.06 -2.38
N SER A 128 -8.65 8.72 -1.31
CA SER A 128 -9.45 8.97 -0.11
C SER A 128 -10.67 9.86 -0.41
N GLU A 129 -10.50 10.93 -1.19
CA GLU A 129 -11.57 11.87 -1.55
C GLU A 129 -12.68 11.24 -2.41
N LYS A 130 -12.34 10.19 -3.18
CA LYS A 130 -13.29 9.47 -4.04
C LYS A 130 -13.98 8.30 -3.33
N THR A 131 -13.66 8.06 -2.06
CA THR A 131 -14.23 6.94 -1.31
C THR A 131 -15.64 7.31 -0.85
N THR A 132 -16.65 6.66 -1.43
CA THR A 132 -18.06 6.99 -1.21
C THR A 132 -18.73 6.20 -0.08
N ASN A 133 -18.08 5.15 0.43
CA ASN A 133 -18.67 4.19 1.37
C ASN A 133 -17.93 4.10 2.73
N TRP A 134 -16.97 4.99 3.02
CA TRP A 134 -16.13 4.89 4.22
C TRP A 134 -16.91 5.05 5.53
N PHE A 135 -18.03 5.79 5.49
CA PHE A 135 -18.77 6.21 6.68
C PHE A 135 -20.30 6.05 6.52
N GLY A 136 -20.77 5.14 5.67
CA GLY A 136 -22.18 4.76 5.69
C GLY A 136 -22.55 4.14 7.05
N GLU A 137 -23.80 4.27 7.49
CA GLU A 137 -24.29 3.47 8.61
C GLU A 137 -24.04 2.00 8.27
N LEU A 138 -23.27 1.31 9.12
CA LEU A 138 -23.10 -0.13 8.98
C LEU A 138 -24.50 -0.76 9.00
N PRO A 139 -24.80 -1.74 8.13
CA PRO A 139 -26.07 -2.42 8.19
C PRO A 139 -26.26 -2.94 9.61
N VAL A 140 -27.38 -2.59 10.24
CA VAL A 140 -27.74 -3.08 11.58
C VAL A 140 -27.87 -4.59 11.46
N VAL A 141 -26.84 -5.31 11.87
CA VAL A 141 -26.86 -6.77 11.92
C VAL A 141 -27.77 -7.11 13.08
N SER A 142 -29.02 -7.49 12.80
CA SER A 142 -29.88 -8.10 13.80
C SER A 142 -29.18 -9.38 14.27
N GLU A 143 -28.77 -9.42 15.54
CA GLU A 143 -28.23 -10.62 16.16
C GLU A 143 -29.20 -11.80 15.95
N ILE A 144 -28.68 -12.90 15.39
CA ILE A 144 -29.36 -14.20 15.29
C ILE A 144 -29.19 -14.93 16.63
#